data_AF-A0A0Q1C7G7-F1
#
_entry.id   AF-A0A0Q1C7G7-F1
#
_cell.length_a   1.000
_cell.length_b   1.000
_cell.length_c   1.000
_cell.angle_alpha   90.00
_cell.angle_beta   90.00
_cell.angle_gamma   90.00
#
_symmetry.space_group_name_H-M   'P 1'
#
loop_
_entity.id
_entity.type
_entity.pdbx_description
1 polymer ?
#
loop_
_entity_poly.entity_id
_entity_poly.type
_entity_poly.pdbx_seq_one_letter_code
_entity_poly.pdbx_strand_id
1 'polypeptide(L)'
;MSEIINNVIDTAKERLKNPFLGAFILSWIAFNWKAISYFILSDEIIGERMETIEAEYVNWVSGLVFPILFAVFYLLGLPLLMLGIDLLSKWGLEKRKDHQNDLKISDFKRLTLVAKEEFLLEQEKAGYRDTKTLNAKIELLTNQLREKEELVGQLNRRISVLEDFGNEGIVHTNNLERIYQEFLNNQKYVRGLDLIIEELERGEDVKVSDELEHFFITNGLLKITNINGDIKYSLTPESRYIYQRIMDDKLLQRK
;
A
#
# COMPACT_ATOMS: atom_id res chain seq x y z
N MET A 1 -37.63 68.25 65.43
CA MET A 1 -36.45 67.54 65.98
C MET A 1 -35.97 66.43 65.06
N SER A 2 -36.85 65.61 64.47
CA SER A 2 -36.48 64.57 63.49
C SER A 2 -35.71 65.10 62.28
N GLU A 3 -36.11 66.25 61.73
CA GLU A 3 -35.46 66.83 60.54
C GLU A 3 -34.01 67.27 60.79
N ILE A 4 -33.70 67.81 61.97
CA ILE A 4 -32.33 68.21 62.36
C ILE A 4 -31.45 66.96 62.53
N ILE A 5 -31.97 65.93 63.19
CA ILE A 5 -31.26 64.66 63.38
C ILE A 5 -30.99 63.99 62.03
N ASN A 6 -31.99 63.97 61.14
CA ASN A 6 -31.86 63.41 59.79
C ASN A 6 -30.81 64.18 58.97
N ASN A 7 -30.82 65.52 59.02
CA ASN A 7 -29.83 66.34 58.33
C ASN A 7 -28.39 66.10 58.84
N VAL A 8 -28.21 65.89 60.14
CA VAL A 8 -26.91 65.55 60.73
C VAL A 8 -26.46 64.14 60.31
N ILE A 9 -27.37 63.17 60.34
CA ILE A 9 -27.09 61.79 59.93
C ILE A 9 -26.73 61.74 58.44
N ASP A 10 -27.45 62.47 57.59
CA ASP A 10 -27.21 62.45 56.15
C ASP A 10 -25.90 63.16 55.78
N THR A 11 -25.56 64.25 56.48
CA THR A 11 -24.23 64.88 56.37
C THR A 11 -23.11 63.93 56.85
N ALA A 12 -23.33 63.20 57.95
CA ALA A 12 -22.36 62.22 58.45
C ALA A 12 -22.18 61.06 57.46
N LYS A 13 -23.26 60.55 56.87
CA LYS A 13 -23.22 59.52 55.81
C LYS A 13 -22.44 60.01 54.60
N GLU A 14 -22.63 61.26 54.17
CA GLU A 14 -21.91 61.82 53.03
C GLU A 14 -20.40 61.91 53.30
N ARG A 15 -20.00 62.30 54.51
CA ARG A 15 -18.59 62.36 54.92
C ARG A 15 -17.97 60.96 55.11
N LEU A 16 -18.74 59.99 55.59
CA LEU A 16 -18.31 58.59 55.73
C LEU A 16 -18.13 57.88 54.38
N LYS A 17 -18.66 58.43 53.27
CA LYS A 17 -18.30 57.97 51.92
C LYS A 17 -16.82 58.20 51.59
N ASN A 18 -16.15 59.13 52.29
CA ASN A 18 -14.71 59.28 52.17
C ASN A 18 -14.02 58.13 52.94
N PRO A 19 -13.30 57.23 52.25
CA PRO A 19 -12.69 56.06 52.88
C PRO A 19 -11.70 56.41 53.99
N PHE A 20 -11.01 57.55 53.86
CA PHE A 20 -10.08 58.03 54.89
C PHE A 20 -10.83 58.45 56.15
N LEU A 21 -11.92 59.21 56.03
CA LEU A 21 -12.72 59.64 57.18
C LEU A 21 -13.39 58.45 57.86
N GLY A 22 -13.91 57.49 57.10
CA GLY A 22 -14.46 56.25 57.65
C GLY A 22 -13.42 55.46 58.45
N ALA A 23 -12.23 55.21 57.88
CA ALA A 23 -11.15 54.51 58.56
C ALA A 23 -10.63 55.27 59.78
N PHE A 24 -10.52 56.60 59.70
CA PHE A 24 -10.14 57.46 60.82
C PHE A 24 -11.16 57.40 61.96
N ILE A 25 -12.46 57.53 61.68
CA ILE A 25 -13.51 57.49 62.71
C ILE A 25 -13.55 56.11 63.39
N LEU A 26 -13.48 55.02 62.61
CA LEU A 26 -13.48 53.67 63.15
C LEU A 26 -12.24 53.40 64.01
N SER A 27 -11.05 53.80 63.55
CA SER A 27 -9.83 53.65 64.34
C SER A 27 -9.82 54.55 65.57
N TRP A 28 -10.38 55.76 65.48
CA TRP A 28 -10.53 56.66 66.62
C TRP A 28 -11.40 56.03 67.71
N ILE A 29 -12.56 55.47 67.34
CA ILE A 29 -13.42 54.73 68.27
C ILE A 29 -12.67 53.52 68.84
N ALA A 30 -11.94 52.78 68.01
CA ALA A 30 -11.19 51.60 68.44
C ALA A 30 -10.04 51.92 69.41
N PHE A 31 -9.34 53.05 69.26
CA PHE A 31 -8.26 53.46 70.15
C PHE A 31 -8.77 54.18 71.41
N ASN A 32 -9.91 54.88 71.33
CA ASN A 32 -10.53 55.59 72.45
C ASN A 32 -11.68 54.80 73.10
N TRP A 33 -11.76 53.49 72.86
CA TRP A 33 -12.86 52.64 73.31
C TRP A 33 -13.05 52.67 74.83
N LYS A 34 -11.96 52.79 75.60
CA LYS A 34 -12.01 52.89 77.07
C LYS A 34 -12.71 54.15 77.56
N ALA A 35 -12.39 55.29 76.94
CA ALA A 35 -13.03 56.57 77.25
C ALA A 35 -14.53 56.51 76.94
N ILE A 36 -14.89 55.95 75.78
CA ILE A 36 -16.27 55.79 75.35
C ILE A 36 -17.03 54.83 76.27
N SER A 37 -16.45 53.68 76.59
CA SER A 37 -17.08 52.70 77.48
C SER A 37 -17.25 53.25 78.89
N TYR A 38 -16.25 53.96 79.41
CA TYR A 38 -16.31 54.56 80.74
C TYR A 38 -17.35 55.69 80.78
N PHE A 39 -17.41 56.53 79.75
CA PHE A 39 -18.42 57.58 79.64
C PHE A 39 -19.86 57.05 79.66
N ILE A 40 -20.11 55.95 78.92
CA ILE A 40 -21.46 55.37 78.77
C ILE A 40 -21.85 54.49 79.97
N LEU A 41 -20.90 53.76 80.55
CA LEU A 41 -21.18 52.68 81.51
C LEU A 41 -20.81 53.00 82.97
N SER A 42 -20.13 54.12 83.24
CA SER A 42 -19.78 54.50 84.62
C SER A 42 -21.00 55.02 85.38
N ASP A 43 -21.15 54.57 86.62
CA ASP A 43 -22.21 54.97 87.56
C ASP A 43 -21.91 56.32 88.27
N GLU A 44 -20.75 56.93 88.00
CA GLU A 44 -20.34 58.20 88.60
C GLU A 44 -21.22 59.39 88.16
N ILE A 45 -21.22 60.46 88.94
CA ILE A 45 -21.92 61.69 88.58
C ILE A 45 -21.22 62.30 87.35
N ILE A 46 -21.97 62.97 86.47
CA ILE A 46 -21.47 63.49 85.19
C ILE A 46 -20.19 64.34 85.35
N GLY A 47 -20.09 65.13 86.43
CA GLY A 47 -18.90 65.95 86.71
C GLY A 47 -17.64 65.11 86.98
N GLU A 48 -17.75 64.11 87.85
CA GLU A 48 -16.65 63.21 88.21
C GLU A 48 -16.21 62.36 87.01
N ARG A 49 -17.16 61.87 86.21
CA ARG A 49 -16.87 61.16 84.96
C ARG A 49 -16.03 61.97 83.99
N MET A 50 -16.34 63.26 83.83
CA MET A 50 -15.61 64.13 82.91
C MET A 50 -14.19 64.40 83.40
N GLU A 51 -14.01 64.62 84.71
CA GLU A 51 -12.69 64.81 85.31
C GLU A 51 -11.80 63.57 85.14
N THR A 52 -12.36 62.38 85.38
CA THR A 52 -11.64 61.11 85.17
C THR A 52 -11.31 60.89 83.68
N ILE A 53 -12.21 61.24 82.76
CA ILE A 53 -11.94 61.15 81.31
C ILE A 53 -10.79 62.07 80.91
N GLU A 54 -10.82 63.32 81.37
CA GLU A 54 -9.80 64.31 81.05
C GLU A 54 -8.43 63.93 81.63
N ALA A 55 -8.39 63.39 82.85
CA ALA A 55 -7.15 63.01 83.51
C ALA A 55 -6.54 61.71 82.96
N GLU A 56 -7.36 60.69 82.68
CA GLU A 56 -6.86 59.33 82.42
C GLU A 56 -6.95 58.91 80.96
N TYR A 57 -7.89 59.46 80.19
CA TYR A 57 -8.23 58.95 78.87
C TYR A 57 -8.00 59.95 77.72
N VAL A 58 -7.83 61.24 78.00
CA VAL A 58 -7.50 62.25 77.00
C VAL A 58 -5.99 62.25 76.75
N ASN A 59 -5.57 61.59 75.67
CA ASN A 59 -4.20 61.63 75.17
C ASN A 59 -4.21 61.92 73.67
N TRP A 60 -3.48 62.96 73.23
CA TRP A 60 -3.45 63.38 71.83
C TRP A 60 -2.90 62.30 70.88
N VAL A 61 -2.02 61.43 71.37
CA VAL A 61 -1.41 60.36 70.56
C VAL A 61 -2.43 59.27 70.26
N SER A 62 -3.19 58.81 71.25
CA SER A 62 -4.27 57.84 71.06
C SER A 62 -5.53 58.45 70.42
N GLY A 63 -5.75 59.74 70.67
CA GLY A 63 -6.90 60.49 70.18
C GLY A 63 -6.75 60.99 68.74
N LEU A 64 -5.56 61.06 68.17
CA LEU A 64 -5.37 61.69 66.85
C LEU A 64 -4.28 61.01 66.02
N VAL A 65 -3.09 60.80 66.59
CA VAL A 65 -1.94 60.26 65.86
C VAL A 65 -2.15 58.82 65.43
N PHE A 66 -2.49 57.92 66.36
CA PHE A 66 -2.72 56.50 66.03
C PHE A 66 -3.90 56.29 65.08
N PRO A 67 -5.06 56.96 65.26
CA PRO A 67 -6.15 56.86 64.29
C PRO A 67 -5.78 57.36 62.89
N ILE A 68 -5.05 58.49 62.75
CA ILE A 68 -4.58 58.96 61.44
C ILE A 68 -3.61 57.96 60.82
N LEU A 69 -2.62 57.50 61.59
CA LEU A 69 -1.61 56.58 61.07
C LEU A 69 -2.25 55.25 60.65
N PHE A 70 -3.20 54.74 61.43
CA PHE A 70 -3.97 53.55 61.08
C PHE A 70 -4.82 53.77 59.83
N ALA A 71 -5.52 54.91 59.71
CA ALA A 71 -6.32 55.21 58.53
C ALA A 71 -5.46 55.29 57.25
N VAL A 72 -4.30 55.94 57.31
CA VAL A 72 -3.33 55.98 56.20
C VAL A 72 -2.79 54.58 55.90
N PHE A 73 -2.37 53.82 56.92
CA PHE A 73 -1.85 52.47 56.76
C PHE A 73 -2.90 51.52 56.19
N TYR A 74 -4.14 51.59 56.64
CA TYR A 74 -5.24 50.77 56.15
C TYR A 74 -5.56 51.10 54.69
N LEU A 75 -5.66 52.39 54.35
CA LEU A 75 -6.02 52.82 53.00
C LEU A 75 -4.93 52.52 51.97
N LEU A 76 -3.66 52.57 52.36
CA LEU A 76 -2.53 52.23 51.48
C LEU A 76 -2.18 50.75 51.53
N GLY A 77 -2.15 50.16 52.73
CA GLY A 77 -1.73 48.78 52.96
C GLY A 77 -2.70 47.75 52.36
N LEU A 78 -4.01 48.01 52.43
CA LEU A 78 -5.00 47.06 51.92
C LEU A 78 -4.91 46.86 50.40
N PRO A 79 -4.81 47.91 49.55
CA PRO A 79 -4.50 47.76 48.13
C PRO A 79 -3.19 47.02 47.85
N LEU A 80 -2.13 47.28 48.61
CA LEU A 80 -0.85 46.58 48.44
C LEU A 80 -0.95 45.09 48.77
N LEU A 81 -1.66 44.73 49.84
CA LEU A 81 -1.93 43.33 50.19
C LEU A 81 -2.75 42.63 49.11
N MET A 82 -3.80 43.29 48.58
CA MET A 82 -4.60 42.75 47.47
C MET A 82 -3.74 42.54 46.22
N LEU A 83 -2.88 43.49 45.86
CA LEU A 83 -1.96 43.36 44.73
C LEU A 83 -1.00 42.17 44.91
N GLY A 84 -0.47 41.97 46.13
CA GLY A 84 0.37 40.81 46.44
C GLY A 84 -0.37 39.47 46.25
N ILE A 85 -1.62 39.38 46.72
CA ILE A 85 -2.46 38.19 46.53
C ILE A 85 -2.76 37.95 45.05
N ASP A 86 -3.05 39.00 44.28
CA ASP A 86 -3.31 38.92 42.85
C ASP A 86 -2.08 38.44 42.07
N LEU A 87 -0.88 38.95 42.40
CA LEU A 87 0.38 38.49 41.79
C LEU A 87 0.65 37.02 42.08
N LEU A 88 0.45 36.58 43.32
CA LEU A 88 0.62 35.18 43.70
C LEU A 88 -0.38 34.28 42.96
N SER A 89 -1.63 34.74 42.84
CA SER A 89 -2.69 34.02 42.13
C SER A 89 -2.41 33.93 40.63
N LYS A 90 -1.93 35.01 40.01
CA LYS A 90 -1.51 35.03 38.59
C LYS A 90 -0.36 34.06 38.35
N TRP A 91 0.67 34.10 39.18
CA TRP A 91 1.80 33.18 39.10
C TRP A 91 1.37 31.71 39.21
N GLY A 92 0.49 31.40 40.17
CA GLY A 92 -0.07 30.05 40.32
C GLY A 92 -0.90 29.61 39.10
N LEU A 93 -1.67 30.51 38.50
CA LEU A 93 -2.46 30.24 37.31
C LEU A 93 -1.59 30.05 36.06
N GLU A 94 -0.56 30.89 35.86
CA GLU A 94 0.41 30.76 34.77
C GLU A 94 1.13 29.42 34.83
N LYS A 95 1.63 29.03 36.02
CA LYS A 95 2.28 27.72 36.20
C LYS A 95 1.36 26.55 35.86
N ARG A 96 0.07 26.64 36.20
CA ARG A 96 -0.92 25.61 35.82
C ARG A 96 -1.16 25.58 34.31
N LYS A 97 -1.25 26.73 33.66
CA LYS A 97 -1.43 26.83 32.20
C LYS A 97 -0.22 26.30 31.45
N ASP A 98 0.99 26.64 31.89
CA ASP A 98 2.24 26.13 31.31
C ASP A 98 2.29 24.61 31.40
N HIS A 99 2.00 24.05 32.58
CA HIS A 99 1.94 22.60 32.76
C HIS A 99 0.91 21.93 31.84
N GLN A 100 -0.29 22.52 31.68
CA GLN A 100 -1.29 21.99 30.74
C GLN A 100 -0.85 22.09 29.28
N ASN A 101 -0.17 23.17 28.90
CA ASN A 101 0.38 23.33 27.55
C ASN A 101 1.48 22.30 27.28
N ASP A 102 2.39 22.07 28.24
CA ASP A 102 3.44 21.07 28.12
C ASP A 102 2.87 19.66 27.95
N LEU A 103 1.82 19.31 28.70
CA LEU A 103 1.10 18.05 28.55
C LEU A 103 0.50 17.91 27.14
N LYS A 104 -0.20 18.95 26.66
CA LYS A 104 -0.76 18.95 25.29
C LYS A 104 0.33 18.81 24.23
N ILE A 105 1.43 19.54 24.35
CA ILE A 105 2.57 19.45 23.42
C ILE A 105 3.15 18.03 23.41
N SER A 106 3.30 17.42 24.59
CA SER A 106 3.75 16.03 24.72
C SER A 106 2.79 15.05 24.05
N ASP A 107 1.49 15.21 24.27
CA ASP A 107 0.46 14.36 23.65
C ASP A 107 0.45 14.50 22.13
N PHE A 108 0.52 15.72 21.59
CA PHE A 108 0.63 15.94 20.14
C PHE A 108 1.90 15.31 19.57
N LYS A 109 3.05 15.47 20.24
CA LYS A 109 4.30 14.80 19.82
C LYS A 109 4.14 13.29 19.76
N ARG A 110 3.55 12.68 20.79
CA ARG A 110 3.28 11.23 20.82
C ARG A 110 2.37 10.81 19.67
N LEU A 111 1.28 11.54 19.44
CA LEU A 111 0.34 11.24 18.35
C LEU A 111 1.03 11.34 16.98
N THR A 112 1.88 12.35 16.80
CA THR A 112 2.62 12.54 15.54
C THR A 112 3.61 11.40 15.30
N LEU A 113 4.27 10.92 16.37
CA LEU A 113 5.17 9.77 16.29
C LEU A 113 4.40 8.49 15.93
N VAL A 114 3.27 8.23 16.57
CA VAL A 114 2.41 7.09 16.24
C VAL A 114 1.95 7.15 14.78
N ALA A 115 1.45 8.29 14.32
CA ALA A 115 1.02 8.46 12.93
C ALA A 115 2.16 8.24 11.92
N LYS A 116 3.39 8.65 12.27
CA LYS A 116 4.58 8.39 11.44
C LYS A 116 4.92 6.91 11.37
N GLU A 117 4.87 6.20 12.50
CA GLU A 117 5.10 4.75 12.54
C GLU A 117 4.02 3.99 11.78
N GLU A 118 2.74 4.40 11.89
CA GLU A 118 1.63 3.83 11.12
C GLU A 118 1.83 4.02 9.61
N PHE A 119 2.25 5.21 9.19
CA PHE A 119 2.57 5.50 7.79
C PHE A 119 3.72 4.63 7.26
N LEU A 120 4.78 4.45 8.05
CA LEU A 120 5.89 3.56 7.70
C LEU A 120 5.44 2.10 7.59
N LEU A 121 4.63 1.65 8.54
CA LEU A 121 4.05 0.30 8.53
C LEU A 121 3.15 0.08 7.31
N GLU A 122 2.37 1.08 6.91
CA GLU A 122 1.53 1.00 5.72
C GLU A 122 2.35 0.97 4.43
N GLN A 123 3.42 1.76 4.34
CA GLN A 123 4.38 1.67 3.23
C GLN A 123 5.06 0.30 3.16
N GLU A 124 5.48 -0.26 4.30
CA GLU A 124 6.08 -1.59 4.34
C GLU A 124 5.08 -2.68 3.90
N LYS A 125 3.82 -2.58 4.35
CA LYS A 125 2.74 -3.47 3.89
C LYS A 125 2.47 -3.31 2.39
N ALA A 126 2.49 -2.09 1.86
CA ALA A 126 2.34 -1.84 0.44
C ALA A 126 3.51 -2.45 -0.35
N GLY A 127 4.75 -2.23 0.09
CA GLY A 127 5.94 -2.85 -0.50
C GLY A 127 5.91 -4.38 -0.46
N TYR A 128 5.43 -4.98 0.64
CA TYR A 128 5.22 -6.42 0.73
C TYR A 128 4.15 -6.92 -0.25
N ARG A 129 3.04 -6.19 -0.41
CA ARG A 129 2.01 -6.50 -1.42
C ARG A 129 2.57 -6.42 -2.83
N ASP A 130 3.35 -5.39 -3.14
CA ASP A 130 3.98 -5.21 -4.45
C ASP A 130 5.00 -6.32 -4.72
N THR A 131 5.79 -6.70 -3.71
CA THR A 131 6.72 -7.83 -3.81
C THR A 131 5.97 -9.13 -4.09
N LYS A 132 4.84 -9.35 -3.41
CA LYS A 132 4.00 -10.54 -3.62
C LYS A 132 3.38 -10.57 -5.02
N THR A 133 2.86 -9.44 -5.52
CA THR A 133 2.29 -9.36 -6.88
C THR A 133 3.38 -9.53 -7.94
N LEU A 134 4.56 -8.97 -7.70
CA LEU A 134 5.70 -9.12 -8.60
C LEU A 134 6.17 -10.58 -8.65
N ASN A 135 6.27 -11.26 -7.51
CA ASN A 135 6.59 -12.68 -7.43
C ASN A 135 5.55 -13.55 -8.17
N ALA A 136 4.26 -13.27 -8.00
CA ALA A 136 3.20 -13.96 -8.73
C ALA A 136 3.31 -13.75 -10.25
N LYS A 137 3.70 -12.54 -10.69
CA LYS A 137 3.93 -12.24 -12.10
C LYS A 137 5.17 -12.94 -12.64
N ILE A 138 6.25 -13.01 -11.86
CA ILE A 138 7.45 -13.78 -12.21
C ILE A 138 7.07 -15.25 -12.41
N GLU A 139 6.35 -15.85 -11.47
CA GLU A 139 5.90 -17.25 -11.58
C GLU A 139 5.04 -17.48 -12.83
N LEU A 140 4.10 -16.58 -13.12
CA LEU A 140 3.29 -16.63 -14.34
C LEU A 140 4.18 -16.60 -15.61
N LEU A 141 5.11 -15.65 -15.68
CA LEU A 141 6.01 -15.49 -16.82
C LEU A 141 6.95 -16.70 -16.97
N THR A 142 7.44 -17.26 -15.86
CA THR A 142 8.25 -18.47 -15.86
C THR A 142 7.46 -19.66 -16.40
N ASN A 143 6.20 -19.80 -16.01
CA ASN A 143 5.32 -20.85 -16.54
C ASN A 143 5.04 -20.66 -18.04
N GLN A 144 4.78 -19.43 -18.48
CA GLN A 144 4.60 -19.13 -19.91
C GLN A 144 5.86 -19.40 -20.73
N LEU A 145 7.05 -19.07 -20.20
CA LEU A 145 8.32 -19.39 -20.84
C LEU A 145 8.51 -20.91 -20.98
N ARG A 146 8.24 -21.67 -19.92
CA ARG A 146 8.31 -23.14 -19.95
C ARG A 146 7.36 -23.73 -21.00
N GLU A 147 6.12 -23.26 -21.06
CA GLU A 147 5.16 -23.71 -22.08
C GLU A 147 5.65 -23.38 -23.50
N LYS A 148 6.22 -22.18 -23.70
CA LYS A 148 6.82 -21.78 -24.98
C LYS A 148 8.02 -22.64 -25.34
N GLU A 149 8.91 -22.96 -24.40
CA GLU A 149 10.05 -23.86 -24.61
C GLU A 149 9.60 -25.29 -24.97
N GLU A 150 8.57 -25.80 -24.29
CA GLU A 150 7.96 -27.09 -24.61
C GLU A 150 7.37 -27.09 -26.03
N LEU A 151 6.65 -26.04 -26.41
CA LEU A 151 6.11 -25.86 -27.77
C LEU A 151 7.22 -25.77 -28.82
N VAL A 152 8.29 -25.03 -28.56
CA VAL A 152 9.46 -24.95 -29.44
C VAL A 152 10.10 -26.34 -29.59
N GLY A 153 10.25 -27.09 -28.50
CA GLY A 153 10.76 -28.47 -28.54
C GLY A 153 9.85 -29.42 -29.32
N GLN A 154 8.52 -29.25 -29.25
CA GLN A 154 7.58 -30.01 -30.08
C GLN A 154 7.69 -29.63 -31.57
N LEU A 155 7.78 -28.33 -31.87
CA LEU A 155 7.93 -27.84 -33.24
C LEU A 155 9.24 -28.33 -33.87
N ASN A 156 10.35 -28.28 -33.14
CA ASN A 156 11.65 -28.77 -33.62
C ASN A 156 11.62 -30.27 -33.94
N ARG A 157 10.94 -31.08 -33.11
CA ARG A 157 10.73 -32.51 -33.40
C ARG A 157 9.86 -32.74 -34.63
N ARG A 158 8.85 -31.91 -34.85
CA ARG A 158 8.03 -32.00 -36.08
C ARG A 158 8.83 -31.60 -37.32
N ILE A 159 9.67 -30.56 -37.21
CA ILE A 159 10.55 -30.12 -38.29
C ILE A 159 11.51 -31.26 -38.66
N SER A 160 12.17 -31.89 -37.69
CA SER A 160 13.11 -32.99 -37.98
C SER A 160 12.43 -34.16 -38.69
N VAL A 161 11.22 -34.53 -38.27
CA VAL A 161 10.44 -35.59 -38.94
C VAL A 161 10.08 -35.19 -40.38
N LEU A 162 9.68 -33.94 -40.62
CA LEU A 162 9.38 -33.47 -41.98
C LEU A 162 10.63 -33.41 -42.86
N GLU A 163 11.78 -33.05 -42.31
CA GLU A 163 13.07 -33.07 -43.02
C GLU A 163 13.45 -34.50 -43.41
N ASP A 164 13.28 -35.47 -42.51
CA ASP A 164 13.54 -36.89 -42.79
C ASP A 164 12.62 -37.41 -43.90
N PHE A 165 11.31 -37.14 -43.82
CA PHE A 165 10.36 -37.50 -44.89
C PHE A 165 10.70 -36.84 -46.23
N GLY A 166 11.12 -35.56 -46.20
CA GLY A 166 11.57 -34.85 -47.40
C GLY A 166 12.80 -35.51 -48.03
N ASN A 167 13.78 -35.87 -47.21
CA ASN A 167 15.00 -36.55 -47.66
C ASN A 167 14.70 -37.94 -48.23
N GLU A 168 13.84 -38.73 -47.57
CA GLU A 168 13.39 -40.03 -48.08
C GLU A 168 12.68 -39.89 -49.42
N GLY A 169 11.80 -38.90 -49.58
CA GLY A 169 11.12 -38.62 -50.84
C GLY A 169 12.08 -38.24 -51.96
N ILE A 170 13.11 -37.43 -51.69
CA ILE A 170 14.15 -37.07 -52.67
C ILE A 170 14.93 -38.31 -53.10
N VAL A 171 15.36 -39.15 -52.14
CA VAL A 171 16.09 -40.39 -52.43
C VAL A 171 15.25 -41.35 -53.28
N HIS A 172 13.97 -41.51 -52.93
CA HIS A 172 13.05 -42.35 -53.69
C HIS A 172 12.87 -41.84 -55.13
N THR A 173 12.69 -40.52 -55.30
CA THR A 173 12.57 -39.89 -56.62
C THR A 173 13.83 -40.09 -57.47
N ASN A 174 15.02 -39.90 -56.88
CA ASN A 174 16.29 -40.11 -57.57
C ASN A 174 16.48 -41.58 -57.99
N ASN A 175 16.06 -42.53 -57.15
CA ASN A 175 16.11 -43.94 -57.48
C ASN A 175 15.17 -44.30 -58.64
N LEU A 176 13.93 -43.79 -58.64
CA LEU A 176 12.99 -43.97 -59.75
C LEU A 176 13.54 -43.38 -61.06
N GLU A 177 14.16 -42.21 -61.00
CA GLU A 177 14.81 -41.61 -62.17
C GLU A 177 15.95 -42.48 -62.69
N ARG A 178 16.84 -42.96 -61.80
CA ARG A 178 17.91 -43.89 -62.19
C ARG A 178 17.36 -45.13 -62.90
N ILE A 179 16.33 -45.76 -62.32
CA ILE A 179 15.71 -46.95 -62.89
C ILE A 179 15.12 -46.62 -64.27
N TYR A 180 14.37 -45.52 -64.38
CA TYR A 180 13.81 -45.09 -65.66
C TYR A 180 14.90 -44.87 -66.74
N GLN A 181 16.04 -44.27 -66.39
CA GLN A 181 17.18 -44.15 -67.32
C GLN A 181 17.75 -45.52 -67.75
N GLU A 182 17.75 -46.53 -66.86
CA GLU A 182 18.15 -47.89 -67.22
C GLU A 182 17.18 -48.54 -68.22
N PHE A 183 15.87 -48.26 -68.12
CA PHE A 183 14.89 -48.69 -69.13
C PHE A 183 15.15 -48.05 -70.49
N LEU A 184 15.45 -46.74 -70.54
CA LEU A 184 15.76 -46.06 -71.81
C LEU A 184 17.02 -46.62 -72.47
N ASN A 185 18.04 -46.94 -71.67
CA ASN A 185 19.33 -47.41 -72.18
C ASN A 185 19.34 -48.90 -72.55
N ASN A 186 18.38 -49.69 -72.07
CA ASN A 186 18.34 -51.14 -72.29
C ASN A 186 16.96 -51.63 -72.72
N GLN A 187 16.80 -51.83 -74.04
CA GLN A 187 15.56 -52.35 -74.62
C GLN A 187 15.10 -53.70 -74.05
N LYS A 188 16.00 -54.51 -73.47
CA LYS A 188 15.62 -55.78 -72.84
C LYS A 188 14.68 -55.55 -71.66
N TYR A 189 14.91 -54.51 -70.85
CA TYR A 189 14.06 -54.21 -69.70
C TYR A 189 12.69 -53.69 -70.14
N VAL A 190 12.62 -52.86 -71.18
CA VAL A 190 11.34 -52.42 -71.74
C VAL A 190 10.50 -53.59 -72.24
N ARG A 191 11.10 -54.49 -73.04
CA ARG A 191 10.40 -55.68 -73.55
C ARG A 191 10.03 -56.65 -72.43
N GLY A 192 10.91 -56.82 -71.44
CA GLY A 192 10.64 -57.63 -70.26
C GLY A 192 9.42 -57.13 -69.50
N LEU A 193 9.31 -55.81 -69.31
CA LEU A 193 8.16 -55.20 -68.64
C LEU A 193 6.86 -55.35 -69.44
N ASP A 194 6.92 -55.14 -70.77
CA ASP A 194 5.77 -55.35 -71.66
C ASP A 194 5.24 -56.80 -71.55
N LEU A 195 6.13 -57.80 -71.54
CA LEU A 195 5.79 -59.21 -71.37
C LEU A 195 5.17 -59.51 -70.00
N ILE A 196 5.77 -59.00 -68.92
CA ILE A 196 5.27 -59.18 -67.56
C ILE A 196 3.86 -58.61 -67.43
N ILE A 197 3.60 -57.43 -67.98
CA ILE A 197 2.28 -56.81 -67.96
C ILE A 197 1.27 -57.68 -68.72
N GLU A 198 1.63 -58.14 -69.91
CA GLU A 198 0.75 -58.97 -70.75
C GLU A 198 0.40 -60.31 -70.08
N GLU A 199 1.36 -60.97 -69.44
CA GLU A 199 1.14 -62.22 -68.71
C GLU A 199 0.23 -62.01 -67.49
N LEU A 200 0.47 -60.93 -66.73
CA LEU A 200 -0.37 -60.58 -65.58
C LEU A 200 -1.80 -60.21 -65.98
N GLU A 201 -2.00 -59.50 -67.10
CA GLU A 201 -3.32 -59.17 -67.64
C GLU A 201 -4.09 -60.41 -68.11
N ARG A 202 -3.38 -61.42 -68.65
CA ARG A 202 -3.95 -62.71 -69.04
C ARG A 202 -4.23 -63.64 -67.86
N GLY A 203 -3.76 -63.28 -66.66
CA GLY A 203 -3.86 -64.11 -65.46
C GLY A 203 -2.97 -65.36 -65.53
N GLU A 204 -1.92 -65.32 -66.35
CA GLU A 204 -0.94 -66.38 -66.52
C GLU A 204 0.25 -66.18 -65.56
N ASP A 205 1.00 -67.26 -65.32
CA ASP A 205 2.25 -67.17 -64.56
C ASP A 205 3.30 -66.39 -65.36
N VAL A 206 4.01 -65.50 -64.67
CA VAL A 206 5.04 -64.66 -65.29
C VAL A 206 6.24 -65.52 -65.71
N LYS A 207 6.60 -65.52 -66.99
CA LYS A 207 7.70 -66.31 -67.58
C LYS A 207 8.74 -65.41 -68.24
N VAL A 208 9.57 -64.79 -67.40
CA VAL A 208 10.74 -64.02 -67.83
C VAL A 208 12.04 -64.71 -67.46
N SER A 209 13.17 -64.28 -68.02
CA SER A 209 14.49 -64.82 -67.66
C SER A 209 14.86 -64.44 -66.22
N ASP A 210 15.64 -65.29 -65.54
CA ASP A 210 16.12 -65.06 -64.17
C ASP A 210 16.79 -63.68 -64.00
N GLU A 211 17.50 -63.20 -65.03
CA GLU A 211 18.12 -61.87 -65.05
C GLU A 211 17.09 -60.74 -65.00
N LEU A 212 16.00 -60.85 -65.78
CA LEU A 212 14.92 -59.87 -65.79
C LEU A 212 14.14 -59.94 -64.49
N GLU A 213 13.75 -61.13 -64.07
CA GLU A 213 13.05 -61.35 -62.81
C GLU A 213 13.82 -60.73 -61.64
N HIS A 214 15.12 -61.03 -61.52
CA HIS A 214 15.98 -60.47 -60.48
C HIS A 214 16.05 -58.94 -60.54
N PHE A 215 16.15 -58.35 -61.73
CA PHE A 215 16.16 -56.89 -61.91
C PHE A 215 14.87 -56.23 -61.42
N PHE A 216 13.72 -56.74 -61.85
CA PHE A 216 12.42 -56.15 -61.49
C PHE A 216 12.10 -56.33 -60.00
N ILE A 217 12.47 -57.46 -59.39
CA ILE A 217 12.28 -57.68 -57.96
C ILE A 217 13.22 -56.79 -57.15
N THR A 218 14.50 -56.75 -57.50
CA THR A 218 15.52 -56.00 -56.72
C THR A 218 15.29 -54.49 -56.78
N ASN A 219 14.77 -53.98 -57.90
CA ASN A 219 14.37 -52.57 -58.02
C ASN A 219 12.95 -52.28 -57.52
N GLY A 220 12.27 -53.26 -56.91
CA GLY A 220 10.95 -53.07 -56.31
C GLY A 220 9.85 -52.79 -57.33
N LEU A 221 10.01 -53.25 -58.57
CA LEU A 221 9.03 -53.12 -59.66
C LEU A 221 8.03 -54.28 -59.66
N LEU A 222 8.49 -55.45 -59.24
CA LEU A 222 7.68 -56.66 -59.08
C LEU A 222 7.62 -57.07 -57.62
N LYS A 223 6.41 -57.28 -57.11
CA LYS A 223 6.15 -57.82 -55.77
C LYS A 223 5.69 -59.26 -55.87
N ILE A 224 6.39 -60.13 -55.13
CA ILE A 224 6.08 -61.55 -54.99
C ILE A 224 5.18 -61.76 -53.77
N THR A 225 4.07 -62.48 -53.93
CA THR A 225 3.17 -62.86 -52.85
C THR A 225 2.94 -64.36 -52.89
N ASN A 226 3.14 -65.06 -51.76
CA ASN A 226 2.80 -66.48 -51.65
C ASN A 226 1.35 -66.61 -51.17
N ILE A 227 0.50 -67.22 -52.00
CA ILE A 227 -0.89 -67.49 -51.65
C ILE A 227 -1.09 -69.01 -51.76
N ASN A 228 -1.29 -69.68 -50.63
CA ASN A 228 -1.56 -71.11 -50.55
C ASN A 228 -0.50 -72.03 -51.19
N GLY A 229 0.77 -71.60 -51.23
CA GLY A 229 1.86 -72.36 -51.84
C GLY A 229 2.18 -71.95 -53.27
N ASP A 230 1.32 -71.14 -53.91
CA ASP A 230 1.54 -70.60 -55.25
C ASP A 230 2.19 -69.22 -55.19
N ILE A 231 3.22 -69.03 -56.01
CA ILE A 231 3.92 -67.76 -56.16
C ILE A 231 3.13 -66.87 -57.13
N LYS A 232 2.67 -65.71 -56.66
CA LYS A 232 2.01 -64.71 -57.51
C LYS A 232 2.82 -63.43 -57.59
N TYR A 233 2.93 -62.91 -58.80
CA TYR A 233 3.57 -61.63 -59.09
C TYR A 233 2.54 -60.51 -59.18
N SER A 234 2.94 -59.30 -58.82
CA SER A 234 2.11 -58.10 -58.96
C SER A 234 2.98 -56.88 -59.20
N LEU A 235 2.48 -55.95 -60.02
CA LEU A 235 3.18 -54.69 -60.30
C LEU A 235 3.04 -53.73 -59.14
N THR A 236 4.17 -53.14 -58.75
CA THR A 236 4.20 -52.08 -57.75
C THR A 236 3.76 -50.73 -58.35
N PRO A 237 3.34 -49.76 -57.52
CA PRO A 237 3.09 -48.39 -57.98
C PRO A 237 4.26 -47.78 -58.77
N GLU A 238 5.48 -48.06 -58.34
CA GLU A 238 6.74 -47.66 -58.96
C GLU A 238 6.86 -48.21 -60.39
N SER A 239 6.54 -49.50 -60.56
CA SER A 239 6.51 -50.13 -61.88
C SER A 239 5.46 -49.54 -62.80
N ARG A 240 4.26 -49.23 -62.28
CA ARG A 240 3.20 -48.58 -63.07
C ARG A 240 3.61 -47.16 -63.47
N TYR A 241 4.24 -46.41 -62.57
CA TYR A 241 4.74 -45.08 -62.85
C TYR A 241 5.81 -45.10 -63.96
N ILE A 242 6.80 -45.99 -63.85
CA ILE A 242 7.85 -46.15 -64.87
C ILE A 242 7.23 -46.56 -66.21
N TYR A 243 6.31 -47.52 -66.23
CA TYR A 243 5.64 -47.96 -67.44
C TYR A 243 4.85 -46.84 -68.12
N GLN A 244 4.05 -46.09 -67.36
CA GLN A 244 3.27 -44.97 -67.87
C GLN A 244 4.18 -43.90 -68.49
N ARG A 245 5.27 -43.54 -67.79
CA ARG A 245 6.24 -42.56 -68.27
C ARG A 245 6.92 -43.00 -69.57
N ILE A 246 7.34 -44.27 -69.66
CA ILE A 246 7.91 -44.84 -70.89
C ILE A 246 6.89 -44.77 -72.05
N MET A 247 5.63 -45.06 -71.78
CA MET A 247 4.58 -45.03 -72.81
C MET A 247 4.30 -43.61 -73.32
N ASP A 248 4.26 -42.64 -72.40
CA ASP A 248 4.07 -41.22 -72.74
C ASP A 248 5.20 -40.70 -73.65
N ASP A 249 6.45 -41.08 -73.38
CA ASP A 249 7.60 -40.72 -74.22
C ASP A 249 7.59 -41.42 -75.59
N LYS A 250 7.21 -42.71 -75.64
CA LYS A 250 7.00 -43.44 -76.91
C LYS A 250 5.92 -42.79 -77.78
N LEU A 251 4.87 -42.23 -77.18
CA LEU A 251 3.79 -41.52 -77.87
C LEU A 251 4.25 -40.15 -78.40
N LEU A 252 5.12 -39.45 -77.69
CA LEU A 252 5.71 -38.17 -78.11
C LEU A 252 6.69 -38.32 -79.29
N GLN A 253 7.44 -39.43 -79.37
CA GLN A 253 8.37 -39.71 -80.48
C GLN A 253 7.69 -40.15 -81.80
N ARG A 254 6.39 -40.47 -81.77
CA ARG A 254 5.59 -40.89 -82.94
C ARG A 254 4.82 -39.73 -83.61
N LYS A 255 4.91 -38.52 -83.08
CA LYS A 255 4.42 -37.27 -83.69
C LYS A 255 5.57 -36.55 -84.40
#